data_AF-A0A383A4Z3-F1
#
_entry.id   AF-A0A383A4Z3-F1
#
_cell.length_a   1.000
_cell.length_b   1.000
_cell.length_c   1.000
_cell.angle_alpha   90.00
_cell.angle_beta   90.00
_cell.angle_gamma   90.00
#
_symmetry.space_group_name_H-M   'P 1'
#
loop_
_entity.id
_entity.type
_entity.pdbx_description
1 polymer ?
#
loop_
_entity_poly.entity_id
_entity_poly.type
_entity_poly.pdbx_seq_one_letter_code
_entity_poly.pdbx_strand_id
1 'polypeptide(L)'
;MKYIYSFILFIFLFSQTSTLSLTGFGEYINTYDASSVGIADSKFFNGYPDRINFSSCSSYWKSSFSNLIMSIDVHNYTLESDNLVSNNFKMLSFSFPVDDNKAVSLGMNPLLRSNITVSEPDYVFIPSQNSPTGDPLAYNTDYSFKGGISEFFILYSSKITDKISFGFKWSKLFGTSKYKYFLNLYNISFDSNENILYDFNNIESFINNQKYSSDKYNIEFRYDL
;
A
#
# COMPACT_ATOMS: atom_id res chain seq x y z
N MET A 1 -13.36 -40.25 -23.81
CA MET A 1 -12.91 -38.94 -24.35
C MET A 1 -13.64 -37.74 -23.73
N LYS A 2 -14.97 -37.63 -23.81
CA LYS A 2 -15.73 -36.46 -23.28
C LYS A 2 -15.48 -36.13 -21.79
N TYR A 3 -15.38 -37.16 -20.93
CA TYR A 3 -15.09 -36.98 -19.49
C TYR A 3 -13.63 -36.61 -19.20
N ILE A 4 -12.69 -36.99 -20.06
CA ILE A 4 -11.26 -36.68 -19.90
C ILE A 4 -11.03 -35.19 -20.15
N TYR A 5 -11.66 -34.62 -21.18
CA TYR A 5 -11.61 -33.17 -21.42
C TYR A 5 -12.23 -32.39 -20.26
N SER A 6 -13.36 -32.85 -19.72
CA SER A 6 -13.98 -32.21 -18.55
C SER A 6 -13.09 -32.29 -17.30
N PHE A 7 -12.37 -33.39 -17.12
CA PHE A 7 -11.44 -33.58 -16.00
C PHE A 7 -10.18 -32.71 -16.15
N ILE A 8 -9.62 -32.62 -17.35
CA ILE A 8 -8.49 -31.73 -17.67
C ILE A 8 -8.88 -30.26 -17.44
N LEU A 9 -10.08 -29.85 -17.85
CA LEU A 9 -10.60 -28.50 -17.63
C LEU A 9 -10.82 -28.20 -16.14
N PHE A 10 -11.23 -29.21 -15.37
CA PHE A 10 -11.31 -29.12 -13.91
C PHE A 10 -9.93 -28.91 -13.26
N ILE A 11 -8.88 -29.59 -13.73
CA ILE A 11 -7.52 -29.46 -13.17
C ILE A 11 -6.97 -28.04 -13.37
N PHE A 12 -7.25 -27.38 -14.50
CA PHE A 12 -6.84 -25.99 -14.73
C PHE A 12 -7.55 -24.99 -13.81
N LEU A 13 -8.77 -25.27 -13.35
CA LEU A 13 -9.49 -24.41 -12.40
C LEU A 13 -8.88 -24.43 -10.99
N PHE A 14 -8.14 -25.47 -10.62
CA PHE A 14 -7.60 -25.66 -9.27
C PHE A 14 -6.07 -25.48 -9.14
N SER A 15 -5.34 -25.26 -10.25
CA SER A 15 -3.86 -25.38 -10.22
C SER A 15 -3.06 -24.09 -10.43
N GLN A 16 -3.66 -22.91 -10.65
CA GLN A 16 -2.91 -21.66 -10.67
C GLN A 16 -3.68 -20.50 -10.06
N THR A 17 -3.17 -19.99 -8.94
CA THR A 17 -3.58 -18.70 -8.38
C THR A 17 -2.74 -17.59 -9.04
N SER A 18 -3.23 -17.02 -10.13
CA SER A 18 -2.65 -15.80 -10.71
C SER A 18 -3.49 -14.59 -10.32
N THR A 19 -2.96 -13.72 -9.46
CA THR A 19 -3.59 -12.42 -9.14
C THR A 19 -2.74 -11.30 -9.73
N LEU A 20 -3.23 -10.66 -10.80
CA LEU A 20 -2.66 -9.41 -11.31
C LEU A 20 -3.55 -8.26 -10.82
N SER A 21 -2.99 -7.38 -9.99
CA SER A 21 -3.64 -6.14 -9.56
C SER A 21 -2.78 -4.95 -9.95
N LEU A 22 -3.27 -4.12 -10.88
CA LEU A 22 -2.73 -2.78 -11.09
C LEU A 22 -3.34 -1.86 -10.03
N THR A 23 -2.59 -1.62 -8.96
CA THR A 23 -2.87 -0.51 -8.05
C THR A 23 -2.24 0.75 -8.64
N GLY A 24 -2.94 1.89 -8.58
CA GLY A 24 -2.42 3.17 -9.07
C GLY A 24 -1.21 3.68 -8.27
N PHE A 25 -1.02 5.01 -8.19
CA PHE A 25 0.07 5.59 -7.41
C PHE A 25 -0.06 5.28 -5.92
N GLY A 26 0.84 4.44 -5.41
CA GLY A 26 0.94 4.03 -4.01
C GLY A 26 1.37 2.59 -3.87
N GLU A 27 2.14 2.28 -2.83
CA GLU A 27 2.54 0.91 -2.50
C GLU A 27 1.37 0.20 -1.83
N TYR A 28 0.96 -0.95 -2.38
CA TYR A 28 -0.01 -1.83 -1.72
C TYR A 28 0.70 -2.66 -0.65
N ILE A 29 0.28 -2.50 0.59
CA ILE A 29 0.85 -3.18 1.73
C ILE A 29 0.22 -4.57 1.83
N ASN A 30 0.95 -5.59 1.35
CA ASN A 30 0.57 -7.00 1.48
C ASN A 30 1.11 -7.65 2.77
N THR A 31 1.94 -6.95 3.52
CA THR A 31 2.67 -7.48 4.67
C THR A 31 1.94 -7.13 5.98
N TYR A 32 1.48 -8.15 6.72
CA TYR A 32 0.71 -7.96 7.95
C TYR A 32 1.57 -8.14 9.20
N ASP A 33 2.48 -9.11 9.17
CA ASP A 33 3.27 -9.53 10.32
C ASP A 33 4.62 -10.13 9.88
N ALA A 34 5.55 -10.24 10.83
CA ALA A 34 6.91 -10.73 10.56
C ALA A 34 6.94 -12.19 10.07
N SER A 35 5.98 -13.04 10.48
CA SER A 35 5.95 -14.43 10.02
C SER A 35 5.55 -14.53 8.56
N SER A 36 4.63 -13.69 8.10
CA SER A 36 4.26 -13.55 6.68
C SER A 36 5.47 -13.11 5.84
N VAL A 37 6.24 -12.12 6.30
CA VAL A 37 7.45 -11.66 5.60
C VAL A 37 8.48 -12.78 5.47
N GLY A 38 8.65 -13.60 6.52
CA GLY A 38 9.55 -14.77 6.51
C GLY A 38 9.20 -15.83 5.47
N ILE A 39 7.95 -15.88 4.99
CA ILE A 39 7.49 -16.76 3.89
C ILE A 39 7.23 -15.99 2.59
N ALA A 40 7.90 -14.84 2.41
CA ALA A 40 7.77 -13.97 1.25
C ALA A 40 6.33 -13.50 0.98
N ASP A 41 5.59 -13.17 2.04
CA ASP A 41 4.20 -12.72 2.02
C ASP A 41 3.24 -13.65 1.29
N SER A 42 3.54 -14.95 1.37
CA SER A 42 2.64 -15.98 0.87
C SER A 42 1.30 -15.93 1.59
N LYS A 43 0.25 -15.62 0.83
CA LYS A 43 -1.14 -15.60 1.31
C LYS A 43 -1.71 -17.01 1.50
N PHE A 44 -1.18 -17.98 0.75
CA PHE A 44 -1.76 -19.33 0.62
C PHE A 44 -0.99 -20.40 1.40
N PHE A 45 0.30 -20.17 1.63
CA PHE A 45 1.14 -21.08 2.40
C PHE A 45 1.27 -20.55 3.82
N ASN A 46 1.30 -21.46 4.78
CA ASN A 46 1.42 -21.11 6.18
C ASN A 46 2.70 -21.74 6.73
N GLY A 47 3.50 -20.98 7.47
CA GLY A 47 4.66 -21.53 8.18
C GLY A 47 4.26 -22.50 9.30
N TYR A 48 3.02 -22.40 9.78
CA TYR A 48 2.47 -23.24 10.85
C TYR A 48 1.03 -23.67 10.54
N PRO A 49 0.70 -24.97 10.61
CA PRO A 49 -0.66 -25.44 10.33
C PRO A 49 -1.66 -25.07 11.45
N ASP A 50 -1.21 -24.99 12.70
CA ASP A 50 -2.10 -24.89 13.88
C ASP A 50 -2.20 -23.47 14.48
N ARG A 51 -1.72 -22.46 13.77
CA ARG A 51 -1.72 -21.07 14.25
C ARG A 51 -2.48 -20.15 13.29
N ILE A 52 -2.92 -19.02 13.82
CA ILE A 52 -3.50 -17.95 13.01
C ILE A 52 -2.45 -17.47 12.00
N ASN A 53 -2.88 -17.32 10.75
CA ASN A 53 -2.16 -16.61 9.71
C ASN A 53 -2.89 -15.30 9.41
N PHE A 54 -2.26 -14.16 9.69
CA PHE A 54 -2.88 -12.85 9.52
C PHE A 54 -3.12 -12.48 8.05
N SER A 55 -2.47 -13.18 7.11
CA SER A 55 -2.74 -13.03 5.68
C SER A 55 -3.98 -13.81 5.20
N SER A 56 -4.48 -14.78 5.99
CA SER A 56 -5.60 -15.67 5.65
C SER A 56 -6.76 -15.52 6.63
N CYS A 57 -7.91 -15.09 6.13
CA CYS A 57 -9.09 -14.81 6.95
C CYS A 57 -9.72 -16.07 7.53
N SER A 58 -9.52 -17.23 6.88
CA SER A 58 -10.11 -18.50 7.33
C SER A 58 -9.28 -19.20 8.42
N SER A 59 -8.17 -18.62 8.88
CA SER A 59 -7.26 -19.24 9.86
C SER A 59 -7.49 -18.77 11.30
N TYR A 60 -8.28 -17.71 11.52
CA TYR A 60 -8.43 -17.07 12.83
C TYR A 60 -9.12 -17.96 13.87
N TRP A 61 -9.97 -18.91 13.46
CA TRP A 61 -10.60 -19.88 14.36
C TRP A 61 -9.60 -20.80 15.07
N LYS A 62 -8.35 -20.92 14.59
CA LYS A 62 -7.33 -21.82 15.14
C LYS A 62 -6.86 -21.43 16.55
N SER A 63 -7.14 -20.21 17.00
CA SER A 63 -6.82 -19.78 18.36
C SER A 63 -8.02 -19.89 19.28
N SER A 64 -7.85 -20.61 20.40
CA SER A 64 -8.79 -20.66 21.51
C SER A 64 -8.65 -19.48 22.49
N PHE A 65 -7.72 -18.55 22.25
CA PHE A 65 -7.47 -17.40 23.12
C PHE A 65 -7.81 -16.08 22.45
N SER A 66 -8.10 -15.07 23.28
CA SER A 66 -8.15 -13.68 22.82
C SER A 66 -6.74 -13.17 22.57
N ASN A 67 -6.47 -12.69 21.36
CA ASN A 67 -5.17 -12.17 20.95
C ASN A 67 -5.26 -10.70 20.59
N LEU A 68 -4.33 -9.91 21.12
CA LEU A 68 -4.08 -8.54 20.68
C LEU A 68 -2.75 -8.51 19.94
N ILE A 69 -2.75 -7.95 18.73
CA ILE A 69 -1.59 -7.97 17.84
C ILE A 69 -1.37 -6.59 17.27
N MET A 70 -0.12 -6.13 17.35
CA MET A 70 0.34 -4.91 16.73
C MET A 70 1.60 -5.23 15.91
N SER A 71 1.63 -4.73 14.69
CA SER A 71 2.73 -4.92 13.74
C SER A 71 3.24 -3.56 13.28
N ILE A 72 4.56 -3.40 13.33
CA ILE A 72 5.30 -2.21 12.93
C ILE A 72 6.48 -2.69 12.09
N ASP A 73 6.80 -1.91 11.07
CA ASP A 73 7.89 -2.17 10.14
C ASP A 73 8.85 -0.98 10.14
N VAL A 74 10.15 -1.27 10.09
CA VAL A 74 11.22 -0.27 10.07
C VAL A 74 12.01 -0.47 8.79
N HIS A 75 11.93 0.51 7.89
CA HIS A 75 12.71 0.49 6.67
C HIS A 75 13.92 1.40 6.82
N ASN A 76 15.09 0.86 6.50
CA ASN A 76 16.32 1.62 6.38
C ASN A 76 16.72 1.61 4.91
N TYR A 77 16.65 2.77 4.27
CA TYR A 77 17.11 2.97 2.91
C TYR A 77 18.44 3.72 2.94
N THR A 78 19.41 3.17 2.24
CA THR A 78 20.72 3.79 2.02
C THR A 78 20.83 4.10 0.53
N LEU A 79 20.77 5.38 0.17
CA LEU A 79 20.99 5.80 -1.22
C LEU A 79 22.13 6.82 -1.24
N GLU A 80 23.25 6.42 -1.87
CA GLU A 80 24.52 7.17 -1.97
C GLU A 80 25.10 7.66 -0.63
N SER A 81 24.55 8.73 -0.05
CA SER A 81 24.96 9.35 1.23
C SER A 81 23.83 9.54 2.26
N ASP A 82 22.57 9.31 1.87
CA ASP A 82 21.41 9.54 2.73
C ASP A 82 20.97 8.25 3.41
N ASN A 83 20.85 8.31 4.74
CA ASN A 83 20.26 7.28 5.58
C ASN A 83 18.82 7.66 5.90
N LEU A 84 17.88 7.12 5.12
CA LEU A 84 16.45 7.33 5.34
C LEU A 84 15.91 6.19 6.18
N VAL A 85 15.55 6.50 7.43
CA VAL A 85 14.88 5.57 8.33
C VAL A 85 13.39 5.94 8.41
N SER A 86 12.52 4.97 8.15
CA SER A 86 11.08 5.16 8.31
C SER A 86 10.47 4.08 9.19
N ASN A 87 9.62 4.50 10.13
CA ASN A 87 8.83 3.61 10.98
C ASN A 87 7.37 3.63 10.52
N ASN A 88 6.86 2.46 10.16
CA ASN A 88 5.61 2.29 9.47
C ASN A 88 4.72 1.33 10.26
N PHE A 89 3.62 1.85 10.80
CA PHE A 89 2.54 1.00 11.32
C PHE A 89 1.98 0.09 10.22
N LYS A 90 1.80 -1.21 10.51
CA LYS A 90 1.29 -2.21 9.57
C LYS A 90 -0.06 -2.79 9.96
N MET A 91 -0.29 -3.09 11.24
CA MET A 91 -1.56 -3.67 11.68
C MET A 91 -1.77 -3.49 13.18
N LEU A 92 -3.02 -3.31 13.57
CA LEU A 92 -3.52 -3.52 14.92
C LEU A 92 -4.77 -4.39 14.81
N SER A 93 -4.81 -5.51 15.51
CA SER A 93 -5.92 -6.45 15.45
C SER A 93 -6.18 -7.02 16.84
N PHE A 94 -7.46 -7.11 17.20
CA PHE A 94 -7.93 -7.84 18.35
C PHE A 94 -8.82 -8.98 17.86
N SER A 95 -8.51 -10.20 18.26
CA SER A 95 -9.27 -11.40 17.90
C SER A 95 -9.70 -12.12 19.16
N PHE A 96 -10.92 -12.64 19.19
CA PHE A 96 -11.40 -13.45 20.29
C PHE A 96 -12.24 -14.62 19.77
N PRO A 97 -12.14 -15.81 20.40
CA PRO A 97 -12.99 -16.94 20.07
C PRO A 97 -14.43 -16.62 20.48
N VAL A 98 -15.38 -17.06 19.67
CA VAL A 98 -16.81 -17.01 19.97
C VAL A 98 -17.32 -18.41 20.35
N ASP A 99 -16.65 -19.45 19.86
CA ASP A 99 -16.96 -20.86 20.03
C ASP A 99 -15.67 -21.68 19.79
N ASP A 100 -15.66 -22.97 20.08
CA ASP A 100 -14.46 -23.84 19.98
C ASP A 100 -13.82 -23.87 18.57
N ASN A 101 -14.61 -23.51 17.55
CA ASN A 101 -14.21 -23.52 16.14
C ASN A 101 -14.60 -22.22 15.42
N LYS A 102 -14.81 -21.13 16.16
CA LYS A 102 -15.24 -19.84 15.59
C LYS A 102 -14.52 -18.70 16.27
N ALA A 103 -14.06 -17.74 15.48
CA ALA A 103 -13.44 -16.53 15.99
C ALA A 103 -13.98 -15.30 15.28
N VAL A 104 -14.00 -14.19 16.01
CA VAL A 104 -14.23 -12.86 15.47
C VAL A 104 -12.97 -12.03 15.69
N SER A 105 -12.63 -11.20 14.72
CA SER A 105 -11.55 -10.23 14.86
C SER A 105 -11.97 -8.87 14.34
N LEU A 106 -11.50 -7.84 15.01
CA LEU A 106 -11.63 -6.46 14.60
C LEU A 106 -10.25 -5.82 14.59
N GLY A 107 -10.01 -4.93 13.64
CA GLY A 107 -8.70 -4.33 13.50
C GLY A 107 -8.63 -3.26 12.45
N MET A 108 -7.42 -2.74 12.29
CA MET A 108 -7.11 -1.72 11.32
C MET A 108 -5.71 -1.94 10.74
N ASN A 109 -5.57 -1.72 9.44
CA ASN A 109 -4.29 -1.73 8.75
C ASN A 109 -4.31 -0.74 7.58
N PRO A 110 -3.20 -0.03 7.31
CA PRO A 110 -3.03 0.68 6.04
C PRO A 110 -2.98 -0.33 4.89
N LEU A 111 -3.69 -0.04 3.80
CA LEU A 111 -3.69 -0.83 2.57
C LEU A 111 -2.78 -0.23 1.50
N LEU A 112 -2.85 1.10 1.34
CA LEU A 112 -2.07 1.84 0.36
C LEU A 112 -1.34 2.97 1.06
N ARG A 113 -0.08 3.18 0.70
CA ARG A 113 0.73 4.30 1.20
C ARG A 113 1.50 4.96 0.07
N SER A 114 1.53 6.27 0.09
CA SER A 114 2.39 7.10 -0.75
C SER A 114 3.09 8.13 0.12
N ASN A 115 4.40 8.20 0.03
CA ASN A 115 5.21 9.26 0.62
C ASN A 115 6.40 9.51 -0.32
N ILE A 116 6.12 10.08 -1.48
CA ILE A 116 7.09 10.32 -2.54
C ILE A 116 7.27 11.83 -2.65
N THR A 117 8.51 12.29 -2.65
CA THR A 117 8.86 13.68 -2.98
C THR A 117 9.91 13.63 -4.07
N VAL A 118 9.67 14.36 -5.16
CA VAL A 118 10.57 14.46 -6.31
C VAL A 118 10.86 15.93 -6.50
N SER A 119 12.14 16.27 -6.52
CA SER A 119 12.62 17.61 -6.81
C SER A 119 13.44 17.57 -8.07
N GLU A 120 13.11 18.43 -9.04
CA GLU A 120 13.90 18.59 -10.26
C GLU A 120 14.92 19.70 -10.01
N PRO A 121 16.22 19.39 -9.86
CA PRO A 121 17.22 20.40 -9.52
C PRO A 121 17.58 21.29 -10.71
N ASP A 122 17.40 20.80 -11.94
CA ASP A 122 17.78 21.50 -13.16
C ASP A 122 16.76 22.58 -13.52
N TYR A 123 17.27 23.75 -13.89
CA TYR A 123 16.45 24.89 -14.32
C TYR A 123 16.08 24.77 -15.80
N VAL A 124 14.80 24.92 -16.11
CA VAL A 124 14.32 25.06 -17.49
C VAL A 124 14.25 26.55 -17.84
N PHE A 125 15.00 26.94 -18.87
CA PHE A 125 15.09 28.33 -19.33
C PHE A 125 13.93 28.71 -20.26
N ILE A 126 13.33 29.87 -20.01
CA ILE A 126 12.33 30.52 -20.85
C ILE A 126 12.94 31.81 -21.41
N PRO A 127 13.21 31.90 -22.72
CA PRO A 127 13.74 33.11 -23.32
C PRO A 127 12.72 34.25 -23.27
N SER A 128 13.22 35.50 -23.24
CA SER A 128 12.41 36.73 -23.19
C SER A 128 11.28 36.79 -24.21
N GLN A 129 11.52 36.29 -25.43
CA GLN A 129 10.53 36.25 -26.52
C GLN A 129 9.26 35.43 -26.17
N ASN A 130 9.41 34.44 -25.30
CA ASN A 130 8.33 33.53 -24.89
C ASN A 130 7.85 33.81 -23.46
N SER A 131 8.46 34.79 -22.78
CA SER A 131 8.13 35.11 -21.40
C SER A 131 6.93 36.06 -21.32
N PRO A 132 5.94 35.80 -20.44
CA PRO A 132 4.81 36.70 -20.22
C PRO A 132 5.21 38.08 -19.70
N THR A 133 6.39 38.22 -19.08
CA THR A 133 6.92 39.48 -18.53
C THR A 133 7.77 40.25 -19.53
N GLY A 134 8.17 39.63 -20.65
CA GLY A 134 9.15 40.18 -21.59
C GLY A 134 10.61 40.00 -21.19
N ASP A 135 10.88 39.56 -19.95
CA ASP A 135 12.22 39.27 -19.42
C ASP A 135 12.48 37.76 -19.38
N PRO A 136 13.74 37.29 -19.52
CA PRO A 136 14.05 35.86 -19.43
C PRO A 136 13.74 35.30 -18.03
N LEU A 137 13.20 34.09 -17.99
CA LEU A 137 12.80 33.40 -16.75
C LEU A 137 13.40 32.00 -16.72
N ALA A 138 13.54 31.44 -15.53
CA ALA A 138 13.81 30.04 -15.32
C ALA A 138 12.77 29.45 -14.38
N TYR A 139 12.52 28.15 -14.50
CA TYR A 139 11.71 27.44 -13.53
C TYR A 139 12.25 26.04 -13.25
N ASN A 140 11.91 25.53 -12.08
CA ASN A 140 12.00 24.11 -11.79
C ASN A 140 10.72 23.66 -11.06
N THR A 141 10.57 22.35 -10.90
CA THR A 141 9.35 21.80 -10.31
C THR A 141 9.63 20.81 -9.21
N ASP A 142 8.79 20.87 -8.17
CA ASP A 142 8.79 19.91 -7.08
C ASP A 142 7.41 19.24 -6.98
N TYR A 143 7.42 17.92 -6.85
CA TYR A 143 6.23 17.10 -6.68
C TYR A 143 6.24 16.42 -5.32
N SER A 144 5.11 16.41 -4.63
CA SER A 144 4.96 15.68 -3.37
C SER A 144 3.63 14.93 -3.33
N PHE A 145 3.71 13.62 -3.18
CA PHE A 145 2.60 12.69 -3.06
C PHE A 145 2.61 12.09 -1.65
N LYS A 146 1.60 12.41 -0.84
CA LYS A 146 1.52 11.96 0.55
C LYS A 146 0.14 11.43 0.88
N GLY A 147 0.07 10.34 1.64
CA GLY A 147 -1.19 9.81 2.16
C GLY A 147 -1.42 8.36 1.75
N GLY A 148 -2.68 7.95 1.73
CA GLY A 148 -3.00 6.55 1.49
C GLY A 148 -4.42 6.16 1.90
N ILE A 149 -4.69 4.86 1.78
CA ILE A 149 -5.97 4.24 2.16
C ILE A 149 -5.68 3.25 3.27
N SER A 150 -6.45 3.34 4.36
CA SER A 150 -6.50 2.37 5.44
C SER A 150 -7.82 1.62 5.42
N GLU A 151 -7.82 0.43 6.01
CA GLU A 151 -9.04 -0.32 6.26
C GLU A 151 -9.24 -0.51 7.77
N PHE A 152 -10.47 -0.30 8.22
CA PHE A 152 -10.97 -0.91 9.45
C PHE A 152 -11.73 -2.16 9.05
N PHE A 153 -11.52 -3.27 9.75
CA PHE A 153 -12.13 -4.53 9.38
C PHE A 153 -12.80 -5.23 10.56
N ILE A 154 -13.82 -6.00 10.21
CA ILE A 154 -14.43 -7.03 11.04
C ILE A 154 -14.32 -8.33 10.26
N LEU A 155 -13.81 -9.35 10.93
CA LEU A 155 -13.54 -10.66 10.38
C LEU A 155 -14.25 -11.71 11.22
N TYR A 156 -14.89 -12.65 10.54
CA TYR A 156 -15.43 -13.87 11.12
C TYR A 156 -14.72 -15.06 10.49
N SER A 157 -14.34 -16.03 11.31
CA SER A 157 -13.69 -17.25 10.86
C SER A 157 -14.28 -18.46 11.55
N SER A 158 -14.45 -19.55 10.80
CA SER A 158 -14.98 -20.80 11.34
C SER A 158 -14.39 -22.04 10.68
N LYS A 159 -14.18 -23.10 11.48
CA LYS A 159 -13.98 -24.47 10.98
C LYS A 159 -15.35 -25.08 10.63
N ILE A 160 -15.54 -25.47 9.37
CA ILE A 160 -16.78 -26.13 8.92
C ILE A 160 -16.65 -27.65 9.08
N THR A 161 -15.52 -28.20 8.66
CA THR A 161 -15.19 -29.63 8.80
C THR A 161 -13.72 -29.78 9.19
N ASP A 162 -13.26 -31.00 9.45
CA ASP A 162 -11.85 -31.23 9.81
C ASP A 162 -10.84 -30.75 8.77
N LYS A 163 -11.26 -30.59 7.52
CA LYS A 163 -10.41 -30.13 6.42
C LYS A 163 -10.82 -28.80 5.82
N ILE A 164 -12.03 -28.31 6.10
CA ILE A 164 -12.57 -27.11 5.45
C ILE A 164 -12.77 -26.02 6.49
N SER A 165 -12.17 -24.86 6.22
CA SER A 165 -12.36 -23.65 7.00
C SER A 165 -12.88 -22.51 6.13
N PHE A 166 -13.59 -21.59 6.76
CA PHE A 166 -14.23 -20.44 6.16
C PHE A 166 -13.81 -19.16 6.86
N GLY A 167 -13.63 -18.10 6.08
CA GLY A 167 -13.36 -16.75 6.54
C GLY A 167 -14.19 -15.74 5.77
N PHE A 168 -14.78 -14.80 6.48
CA PHE A 168 -15.43 -13.63 5.92
C PHE A 168 -14.85 -12.38 6.58
N LYS A 169 -14.34 -11.44 5.77
CA LYS A 169 -13.84 -10.15 6.23
C LYS A 169 -14.60 -9.04 5.52
N TRP A 170 -15.27 -8.20 6.30
CA TRP A 170 -15.80 -6.93 5.85
C TRP A 170 -14.87 -5.81 6.29
N SER A 171 -14.53 -4.93 5.37
CA SER A 171 -13.63 -3.80 5.58
C SER A 171 -14.30 -2.50 5.16
N LYS A 172 -14.26 -1.48 6.03
CA LYS A 172 -14.49 -0.09 5.64
C LYS A 172 -13.17 0.56 5.27
N LEU A 173 -13.03 0.95 4.01
CA LEU A 173 -11.89 1.69 3.50
C LEU A 173 -12.07 3.18 3.75
N PHE A 174 -11.03 3.83 4.24
CA PHE A 174 -10.99 5.27 4.47
C PHE A 174 -9.57 5.80 4.31
N GLY A 175 -9.44 7.06 3.91
CA GLY A 175 -8.13 7.69 3.83
C GLY A 175 -8.14 8.93 2.97
N THR A 176 -6.98 9.57 2.88
CA THR A 176 -6.79 10.76 2.08
C THR A 176 -5.42 10.73 1.42
N SER A 177 -5.34 11.17 0.17
CA SER A 177 -4.09 11.44 -0.52
C SER A 177 -4.01 12.92 -0.88
N LYS A 178 -2.83 13.49 -0.71
CA LYS A 178 -2.51 14.87 -1.01
C LYS A 178 -1.42 14.89 -2.08
N TYR A 179 -1.74 15.55 -3.17
CA TYR A 179 -0.82 15.81 -4.27
C TYR A 179 -0.49 17.28 -4.26
N LYS A 180 0.80 17.59 -4.10
CA LYS A 180 1.31 18.95 -4.20
C LYS A 180 2.23 19.03 -5.41
N TYR A 181 2.05 20.09 -6.16
CA TYR A 181 2.95 20.51 -7.22
C TYR A 181 3.39 21.94 -6.90
N PHE A 182 4.70 22.16 -6.92
CA PHE A 182 5.30 23.47 -6.78
C PHE A 182 6.02 23.82 -8.07
N LEU A 183 5.73 25.00 -8.59
CA LEU A 183 6.44 25.61 -9.69
C LEU A 183 7.24 26.77 -9.11
N ASN A 184 8.55 26.61 -8.98
CA ASN A 184 9.42 27.68 -8.50
C ASN A 184 9.92 28.47 -9.71
N LEU A 185 9.66 29.77 -9.70
CA LEU A 185 10.02 30.70 -10.76
C LEU A 185 11.22 31.54 -10.31
N TYR A 186 12.15 31.75 -11.23
CA TYR A 186 13.37 32.50 -11.02
C TYR A 186 13.52 33.55 -12.11
N ASN A 187 13.88 34.75 -11.71
CA ASN A 187 14.37 35.78 -12.61
C ASN A 187 15.82 35.46 -12.99
N ILE A 188 16.17 35.84 -14.20
CA ILE A 188 17.52 35.61 -14.72
C ILE A 188 18.26 36.93 -14.80
N SER A 189 19.38 36.99 -14.11
CA SER A 189 20.33 38.10 -14.17
C SER A 189 21.70 37.58 -14.61
N PHE A 190 22.56 38.49 -15.07
CA PHE A 190 23.94 38.17 -15.46
C PHE A 190 24.90 38.92 -14.55
N ASP A 191 25.92 38.23 -14.05
CA ASP A 191 27.01 38.89 -13.34
C ASP A 191 27.93 39.67 -14.31
N SER A 192 28.91 40.39 -13.76
CA SER A 192 29.90 41.13 -14.57
C SER A 192 30.77 40.24 -15.46
N ASN A 193 30.73 38.93 -15.29
CA ASN A 193 31.46 37.91 -16.06
C ASN A 193 30.53 37.11 -16.99
N GLU A 194 29.29 37.57 -17.19
CA GLU A 194 28.25 36.93 -18.02
C GLU A 194 27.79 35.55 -17.53
N ASN A 195 28.01 35.20 -16.25
CA ASN A 195 27.43 34.01 -15.66
C ASN A 195 25.94 34.22 -15.34
N ILE A 196 25.14 33.18 -15.59
CA ILE A 196 23.72 33.17 -15.29
C ILE A 196 23.53 33.09 -13.78
N LEU A 197 22.79 34.05 -13.22
CA LEU A 197 22.31 34.07 -11.86
C LEU A 197 20.80 33.84 -11.84
N TYR A 198 20.36 32.98 -10.93
CA TYR A 198 18.95 32.63 -10.74
C TYR A 198 18.44 33.26 -9.45
N ASP A 199 17.68 34.34 -9.59
CA ASP A 199 17.09 35.06 -8.46
C ASP A 199 15.66 34.54 -8.22
N PHE A 200 15.39 33.95 -7.05
CA PHE A 200 14.06 33.45 -6.73
C PHE A 200 13.02 34.58 -6.84
N ASN A 201 11.99 34.35 -7.66
CA ASN A 201 10.92 35.30 -7.89
C ASN A 201 9.68 34.92 -7.09
N ASN A 202 9.08 33.76 -7.42
CA ASN A 202 7.82 33.33 -6.82
C ASN A 202 7.69 31.80 -6.83
N ILE A 203 6.81 31.28 -5.99
CA ILE A 203 6.39 29.88 -5.97
C ILE A 203 4.88 29.79 -6.19
N GLU A 204 4.48 29.13 -7.27
CA GLU A 204 3.09 28.74 -7.48
C GLU A 204 2.88 27.33 -6.95
N SER A 205 1.79 27.13 -6.20
CA SER A 205 1.50 25.82 -5.61
C SER A 205 0.10 25.34 -5.95
N PHE A 206 0.02 24.09 -6.39
CA PHE A 206 -1.22 23.42 -6.72
C PHE A 206 -1.38 22.23 -5.77
N ILE A 207 -2.46 22.24 -5.01
CA ILE A 207 -2.74 21.23 -3.99
C ILE A 207 -4.06 20.54 -4.33
N ASN A 208 -3.99 19.24 -4.63
CA ASN A 208 -5.17 18.39 -4.81
C ASN A 208 -5.28 17.40 -3.64
N ASN A 209 -6.43 17.42 -2.95
CA ASN A 209 -6.73 16.50 -1.86
C ASN A 209 -7.80 15.51 -2.30
N GLN A 210 -7.44 14.24 -2.43
CA GLN A 210 -8.38 13.16 -2.68
C GLN A 210 -8.81 12.50 -1.36
N LYS A 211 -10.10 12.27 -1.21
CA LYS A 211 -10.68 11.53 -0.08
C LYS A 211 -11.22 10.20 -0.59
N TYR A 212 -10.90 9.13 0.11
CA TYR A 212 -11.36 7.79 -0.24
C TYR A 212 -12.31 7.26 0.82
N SER A 213 -13.42 6.69 0.37
CA SER A 213 -14.32 5.88 1.21
C SER A 213 -14.94 4.80 0.35
N SER A 214 -14.83 3.54 0.80
CA SER A 214 -15.40 2.39 0.10
C SER A 214 -15.62 1.25 1.08
N ASP A 215 -16.40 0.26 0.68
CA ASP A 215 -16.54 -1.00 1.39
C ASP A 215 -15.82 -2.10 0.60
N LYS A 216 -15.23 -3.07 1.31
CA LYS A 216 -14.50 -4.21 0.74
C LYS A 216 -14.94 -5.48 1.45
N TYR A 217 -15.15 -6.54 0.68
CA TYR A 217 -15.56 -7.85 1.17
C TYR A 217 -14.54 -8.88 0.72
N ASN A 218 -14.11 -9.75 1.63
CA ASN A 218 -13.25 -10.88 1.33
C ASN A 218 -13.90 -12.16 1.88
N ILE A 219 -14.07 -13.14 1.00
CA ILE A 219 -14.62 -14.46 1.32
C ILE A 219 -13.54 -15.48 0.99
N GLU A 220 -13.18 -16.30 1.96
CA GLU A 220 -12.11 -17.29 1.83
C GLU A 220 -12.61 -18.66 2.29
N PHE A 221 -12.39 -19.67 1.43
CA PHE A 221 -12.54 -21.07 1.79
C PHE A 221 -11.18 -21.73 1.67
N ARG A 222 -10.75 -22.42 2.72
CA ARG A 222 -9.47 -23.10 2.76
C ARG A 222 -9.67 -24.59 3.03
N TYR A 223 -8.99 -25.38 2.21
CA TYR A 223 -8.89 -26.83 2.34
C TYR A 223 -7.50 -27.18 2.86
N ASP A 224 -7.42 -27.78 4.05
CA ASP A 224 -6.17 -28.31 4.62
C ASP A 224 -6.02 -29.78 4.16
N LEU A 225 -4.87 -30.09 3.52
CA LEU A 225 -4.55 -31.41 2.92
C LEU A 225 -4.21 -32.47 3.98
#